data_AF-A0A1V0UPM3-F1
#
_entry.id   AF-A0A1V0UPM3-F1
#
_cell.length_a   1.000
_cell.length_b   1.000
_cell.length_c   1.000
_cell.angle_alpha   90.00
_cell.angle_beta   90.00
_cell.angle_gamma   90.00
#
_symmetry.space_group_name_H-M   'P 1'
#
loop_
_entity.id
_entity.type
_entity.pdbx_description
1 polymer ?
#
loop_
_entity_poly.entity_id
_entity_poly.type
_entity_poly.pdbx_seq_one_letter_code
_entity_poly.pdbx_strand_id
1 'polypeptide(L)'
;MSIKKKDLKDFIMSKVDQRKEDIYKYVREKIGAAFRPVIYRKFSGVSDVELRAEELHTALKQLAEKHEQHVSWSIKRIIFDIDRYVMGFRDDIVNREAGYATYNLLHLETNVLMEELQPLMGQLKEELAPKVKEYKDLIKLKKEITAVINTCHNGYKAYKRLLELGVDLSEFKTTSSNLPAVVALSVNPCVLNGDC
;
A
#
# COMPACT_ATOMS: atom_id res chain seq x y z
N MET A 1 4.27 -24.17 -27.81
CA MET A 1 3.96 -22.74 -27.62
C MET A 1 5.19 -22.03 -27.09
N SER A 2 5.55 -20.86 -27.61
CA SER A 2 6.74 -20.13 -27.15
C SER A 2 6.38 -19.21 -25.97
N ILE A 3 7.18 -19.30 -24.90
CA ILE A 3 7.12 -18.32 -23.80
C ILE A 3 7.50 -16.96 -24.38
N LYS A 4 6.61 -15.98 -24.28
CA LYS A 4 6.91 -14.60 -24.70
C LYS A 4 7.56 -13.86 -23.55
N LYS A 5 8.56 -13.02 -23.87
CA LYS A 5 9.20 -12.13 -22.88
C LYS A 5 8.19 -11.20 -22.20
N LYS A 6 7.17 -10.75 -22.94
CA LYS A 6 6.12 -9.88 -22.42
C LYS A 6 5.37 -10.57 -21.28
N ASP A 7 4.91 -11.80 -21.49
CA ASP A 7 4.12 -12.54 -20.50
C ASP A 7 4.92 -12.80 -19.21
N LEU A 8 6.22 -13.11 -19.32
CA LEU A 8 7.12 -13.23 -18.17
C LEU A 8 7.29 -11.91 -17.42
N LYS A 9 7.46 -10.81 -18.16
CA LYS A 9 7.60 -9.49 -17.58
C LYS A 9 6.32 -9.13 -16.83
N ASP A 10 5.16 -9.26 -17.47
CA ASP A 10 3.87 -8.90 -16.89
C ASP A 10 3.58 -9.72 -15.62
N PHE A 11 3.86 -11.03 -15.64
CA PHE A 11 3.75 -11.90 -14.46
C PHE A 11 4.60 -11.39 -13.29
N ILE A 12 5.89 -11.14 -13.50
CA ILE A 12 6.77 -10.72 -12.40
C ILE A 12 6.45 -9.30 -11.94
N MET A 13 6.12 -8.39 -12.87
CA MET A 13 5.71 -7.03 -12.50
C MET A 13 4.45 -7.07 -11.63
N SER A 14 3.48 -7.95 -11.93
CA SER A 14 2.28 -8.09 -11.12
C SER A 14 2.58 -8.56 -9.68
N LYS A 15 3.48 -9.55 -9.50
CA LYS A 15 3.90 -10.01 -8.17
C LYS A 15 4.63 -8.93 -7.38
N VAL A 16 5.55 -8.21 -8.03
CA VAL A 16 6.29 -7.11 -7.41
C VAL A 16 5.35 -5.98 -6.99
N ASP A 17 4.45 -5.57 -7.88
CA ASP A 17 3.54 -4.46 -7.59
C ASP A 17 2.53 -4.84 -6.50
N GLN A 18 2.05 -6.09 -6.47
CA GLN A 18 1.24 -6.61 -5.36
C GLN A 18 1.99 -6.57 -4.02
N ARG A 19 3.22 -7.11 -3.97
CA ARG A 19 4.00 -7.14 -2.72
C ARG A 19 4.33 -5.74 -2.23
N LYS A 20 4.61 -4.80 -3.16
CA LYS A 20 4.82 -3.38 -2.82
C LYS A 20 3.57 -2.76 -2.21
N GLU A 21 2.40 -3.05 -2.75
CA GLU A 21 1.12 -2.58 -2.21
C GLU A 21 0.86 -3.15 -0.81
N ASP A 22 1.17 -4.43 -0.58
CA ASP A 22 1.01 -5.05 0.73
C ASP A 22 1.93 -4.41 1.79
N ILE A 23 3.20 -4.16 1.44
CA ILE A 23 4.14 -3.45 2.33
C ILE A 23 3.67 -2.02 2.57
N TYR A 24 3.18 -1.33 1.53
CA TYR A 24 2.67 0.04 1.64
C TYR A 24 1.50 0.11 2.63
N LYS A 25 0.53 -0.80 2.50
CA LYS A 25 -0.62 -0.90 3.42
C LYS A 25 -0.17 -1.21 4.85
N TYR A 26 0.70 -2.19 5.04
CA TYR A 26 1.25 -2.54 6.36
C TYR A 26 1.92 -1.36 7.05
N VAL A 27 2.82 -0.66 6.33
CA VAL A 27 3.54 0.51 6.85
C VAL A 27 2.55 1.63 7.20
N ARG A 28 1.58 1.90 6.32
CA ARG A 28 0.55 2.93 6.55
C ARG A 28 -0.31 2.64 7.76
N GLU A 29 -0.76 1.40 7.93
CA GLU A 29 -1.57 0.98 9.07
C GLU A 29 -0.81 1.14 10.40
N LYS A 30 0.47 0.73 10.43
CA LYS A 30 1.33 0.88 11.61
C LYS A 30 1.53 2.34 12.00
N ILE A 31 1.82 3.20 11.02
CA ILE A 31 1.97 4.64 11.25
C ILE A 31 0.64 5.26 11.70
N GLY A 32 -0.47 4.92 11.03
CA GLY A 32 -1.79 5.42 11.37
C GLY A 32 -2.19 5.06 12.80
N ALA A 33 -1.92 3.83 13.23
CA ALA A 33 -2.16 3.39 14.60
C ALA A 33 -1.34 4.19 15.63
N ALA A 34 -0.08 4.48 15.33
CA ALA A 34 0.79 5.28 16.20
C ALA A 34 0.38 6.78 16.25
N PHE A 35 -0.07 7.34 15.11
CA PHE A 35 -0.44 8.75 14.99
C PHE A 35 -1.80 9.05 15.61
N ARG A 36 -2.76 8.11 15.53
CA ARG A 36 -4.13 8.25 16.03
C ARG A 36 -4.22 8.83 17.44
N PRO A 37 -3.55 8.31 18.49
CA PRO A 37 -3.68 8.86 19.84
C PRO A 37 -3.18 10.30 19.97
N VAL A 38 -2.13 10.70 19.22
CA VAL A 38 -1.59 12.06 19.26
C VAL A 38 -2.56 13.04 18.59
N ILE A 39 -3.05 12.68 17.40
CA ILE A 39 -4.03 13.50 16.66
C ILE A 39 -5.33 13.63 17.45
N TYR A 40 -5.83 12.54 18.02
CA TYR A 40 -7.06 12.55 18.81
C TYR A 40 -6.94 13.43 20.06
N ARG A 41 -5.75 13.46 20.69
CA ARG A 41 -5.48 14.35 21.81
C ARG A 41 -5.40 15.82 21.38
N LYS A 42 -4.65 16.11 20.30
CA LYS A 42 -4.46 17.46 19.77
C LYS A 42 -5.79 18.10 19.33
N PHE A 43 -6.66 17.31 18.69
CA PHE A 43 -7.97 17.74 18.19
C PHE A 43 -9.11 17.27 19.09
N SER A 44 -8.87 17.08 20.38
CA SER A 44 -9.89 16.64 21.34
C SER A 44 -11.12 17.56 21.37
N GLY A 45 -10.94 18.87 21.16
CA GLY A 45 -12.04 19.84 21.06
C GLY A 45 -12.99 19.63 19.87
N VAL A 46 -12.65 18.78 18.89
CA VAL A 46 -13.52 18.43 17.77
C VAL A 46 -14.41 17.22 18.08
N SER A 47 -14.14 16.51 19.19
CA SER A 47 -14.85 15.26 19.52
C SER A 47 -16.36 15.45 19.68
N ASP A 48 -16.78 16.53 20.33
CA ASP A 48 -18.20 16.82 20.51
C ASP A 48 -18.88 17.16 19.18
N VAL A 49 -18.16 17.84 18.28
CA VAL A 49 -18.66 18.18 16.94
C VAL A 49 -18.88 16.92 16.11
N GLU A 50 -17.91 16.00 16.10
CA GLU A 50 -18.03 14.70 15.42
C GLU A 50 -19.21 13.88 15.96
N LEU A 51 -19.38 13.83 17.28
CA LEU A 51 -20.49 13.10 17.90
C LEU A 51 -21.85 13.69 17.50
N ARG A 52 -22.00 15.01 17.57
CA ARG A 52 -23.24 15.69 17.15
C ARG A 52 -23.51 15.54 15.66
N ALA A 53 -22.45 15.52 14.84
CA ALA A 53 -22.54 15.27 13.42
C ALA A 53 -23.03 13.85 13.13
N GLU A 54 -22.55 12.84 13.85
CA GLU A 54 -23.01 11.45 13.74
C GLU A 54 -24.49 11.29 14.12
N GLU A 55 -24.92 11.92 15.21
CA GLU A 55 -26.33 11.96 15.62
C GLU A 55 -27.21 12.60 14.54
N LEU A 56 -26.81 13.78 14.04
CA LEU A 56 -27.54 14.50 13.00
C LEU A 56 -27.60 13.72 11.69
N HIS A 57 -26.49 13.15 11.25
CA HIS A 57 -26.41 12.32 10.06
C HIS A 57 -27.34 11.12 10.14
N THR A 58 -27.36 10.43 11.29
CA THR A 58 -28.25 9.28 11.53
C THR A 58 -29.71 9.70 11.48
N ALA A 59 -30.08 10.81 12.14
CA ALA A 59 -31.43 11.33 12.13
C ALA A 59 -31.90 11.74 10.71
N LEU A 60 -31.01 12.39 9.94
CA LEU A 60 -31.30 12.78 8.56
C LEU A 60 -31.43 11.57 7.62
N LYS A 61 -30.59 10.53 7.79
CA LYS A 61 -30.74 9.27 7.04
C LYS A 61 -32.09 8.60 7.32
N GLN A 62 -32.49 8.48 8.58
CA GLN A 62 -33.78 7.92 8.96
C GLN A 62 -34.95 8.73 8.38
N LEU A 63 -34.86 10.07 8.40
CA LEU A 63 -35.86 10.94 7.77
C LEU A 63 -35.90 10.74 6.25
N ALA A 64 -34.73 10.63 5.62
CA ALA A 64 -34.60 10.41 4.18
C ALA A 64 -35.23 9.08 3.73
N GLU A 65 -35.05 8.01 4.51
CA GLU A 65 -35.63 6.69 4.26
C GLU A 65 -37.13 6.67 4.50
N LYS A 66 -37.60 7.26 5.60
CA LYS A 66 -39.03 7.25 5.99
C LYS A 66 -39.91 8.11 5.09
N HIS A 67 -39.35 9.19 4.53
CA HIS A 67 -40.09 10.18 3.72
C HIS A 67 -39.48 10.37 2.33
N GLU A 68 -38.95 9.30 1.72
CA GLU A 68 -38.16 9.34 0.48
C GLU A 68 -38.78 10.21 -0.62
N GLN A 69 -40.10 10.09 -0.82
CA GLN A 69 -40.86 10.83 -1.84
C GLN A 69 -40.91 12.36 -1.62
N HIS A 70 -40.58 12.84 -0.43
CA HIS A 70 -40.57 14.25 -0.05
C HIS A 70 -39.15 14.79 0.23
N VAL A 71 -38.14 13.94 0.15
CA VAL A 71 -36.76 14.30 0.48
C VAL A 71 -36.07 14.85 -0.76
N SER A 72 -35.70 16.13 -0.68
CA SER A 72 -35.01 16.82 -1.77
C SER A 72 -33.56 16.37 -1.88
N TRP A 73 -32.97 16.59 -3.06
CA TRP A 73 -31.54 16.42 -3.30
C TRP A 73 -30.67 17.22 -2.32
N SER A 74 -31.15 18.35 -1.82
CA SER A 74 -30.44 19.17 -0.84
C SER A 74 -30.24 18.42 0.48
N ILE A 75 -31.24 17.67 0.97
CA ILE A 75 -31.11 16.87 2.19
C ILE A 75 -30.11 15.72 1.98
N LYS A 76 -30.19 15.02 0.84
CA LYS A 76 -29.24 13.94 0.50
C LYS A 76 -27.80 14.47 0.42
N ARG A 77 -27.60 15.70 -0.08
CA ARG A 77 -26.30 16.36 -0.11
C ARG A 77 -25.79 16.73 1.29
N ILE A 78 -26.66 17.24 2.16
CA ILE A 78 -26.28 17.54 3.56
C ILE A 78 -25.83 16.27 4.28
N ILE A 79 -26.55 15.15 4.12
CA ILE A 79 -26.16 13.85 4.66
C ILE A 79 -24.75 13.48 4.19
N PHE A 80 -24.50 13.57 2.88
CA PHE A 80 -23.19 13.30 2.30
C PHE A 80 -22.09 14.23 2.82
N ASP A 81 -22.36 15.53 2.93
CA ASP A 81 -21.36 16.50 3.39
C ASP A 81 -21.01 16.29 4.87
N ILE A 82 -21.98 15.94 5.72
CA ILE A 82 -21.73 15.59 7.13
C ILE A 82 -20.87 14.33 7.22
N ASP A 83 -21.23 13.27 6.49
CA ASP A 83 -20.49 12.01 6.45
C ASP A 83 -19.05 12.21 5.97
N ARG A 84 -18.85 13.06 4.95
CA ARG A 84 -17.55 13.22 4.29
C ARG A 84 -16.61 14.19 4.98
N TYR A 85 -17.11 15.27 5.57
CA TYR A 85 -16.27 16.38 6.01
C TYR A 85 -16.29 16.60 7.52
N VAL A 86 -17.28 16.04 8.22
CA VAL A 86 -17.47 16.31 9.64
C VAL A 86 -17.32 15.03 10.45
N MET A 87 -18.00 13.96 10.07
CA MET A 87 -17.81 12.64 10.68
C MET A 87 -16.44 12.09 10.29
N GLY A 88 -15.56 11.89 11.29
CA GLY A 88 -14.23 11.35 11.05
C GLY A 88 -13.19 12.40 10.62
N PHE A 89 -13.43 13.69 10.87
CA PHE A 89 -12.42 14.74 10.67
C PHE A 89 -11.06 14.38 11.28
N ARG A 90 -11.03 13.84 12.50
CA ARG A 90 -9.78 13.40 13.14
C ARG A 90 -9.14 12.22 12.41
N ASP A 91 -9.96 11.29 11.91
CA ASP A 91 -9.48 10.15 11.13
C ASP A 91 -8.94 10.58 9.77
N ASP A 92 -9.51 11.61 9.15
CA ASP A 92 -8.96 12.21 7.94
C ASP A 92 -7.58 12.81 8.16
N ILE A 93 -7.37 13.49 9.30
CA ILE A 93 -6.03 13.98 9.66
C ILE A 93 -5.09 12.78 9.86
N VAL A 94 -5.50 11.73 10.59
CA VAL A 94 -4.69 10.51 10.75
C VAL A 94 -4.32 9.93 9.39
N ASN A 95 -5.28 9.76 8.51
CA ASN A 95 -5.10 9.15 7.19
C ASN A 95 -4.18 9.98 6.29
N ARG A 96 -4.28 11.31 6.37
CA ARG A 96 -3.43 12.24 5.63
C ARG A 96 -1.99 12.21 6.14
N GLU A 97 -1.79 12.41 7.44
CA GLU A 97 -0.46 12.45 8.05
C GLU A 97 0.24 11.09 7.93
N ALA A 98 -0.48 9.98 8.13
CA ALA A 98 0.07 8.64 7.91
C ALA A 98 0.42 8.41 6.43
N GLY A 99 -0.37 8.93 5.49
CA GLY A 99 -0.06 8.89 4.06
C GLY A 99 1.24 9.63 3.73
N TYR A 100 1.41 10.84 4.24
CA TYR A 100 2.64 11.63 4.07
C TYR A 100 3.86 10.95 4.69
N ALA A 101 3.73 10.44 5.92
CA ALA A 101 4.80 9.71 6.59
C ALA A 101 5.18 8.42 5.86
N THR A 102 4.19 7.64 5.40
CA THR A 102 4.42 6.43 4.58
C THR A 102 5.17 6.76 3.30
N TYR A 103 4.76 7.82 2.61
CA TYR A 103 5.44 8.27 1.40
C TYR A 103 6.88 8.70 1.69
N ASN A 104 7.11 9.43 2.78
CA ASN A 104 8.43 9.85 3.21
C ASN A 104 9.37 8.68 3.50
N LEU A 105 8.87 7.63 4.16
CA LEU A 105 9.66 6.44 4.48
C LEU A 105 9.99 5.58 3.26
N LEU A 106 9.01 5.37 2.38
CA LEU A 106 9.13 4.42 1.27
C LEU A 106 9.70 5.03 -0.01
N HIS A 107 9.52 6.34 -0.20
CA HIS A 107 9.88 7.03 -1.45
C HIS A 107 10.86 8.18 -1.18
N LEU A 108 10.35 9.35 -0.80
CA LEU A 108 11.10 10.61 -0.70
C LEU A 108 10.60 11.41 0.49
N GLU A 109 11.52 11.92 1.31
CA GLU A 109 11.23 12.74 2.50
C GLU A 109 10.80 14.17 2.13
N THR A 110 9.76 14.33 1.31
CA THR A 110 9.33 15.62 0.75
C THR A 110 8.13 16.23 1.46
N ASN A 111 7.34 15.43 2.19
CA ASN A 111 6.14 15.94 2.86
C ASN A 111 6.47 16.41 4.27
N VAL A 112 5.98 17.59 4.63
CA VAL A 112 6.06 18.09 6.01
C VAL A 112 4.97 17.41 6.84
N LEU A 113 5.36 16.83 7.98
CA LEU A 113 4.42 16.27 8.95
C LEU A 113 4.14 17.29 10.04
N MET A 114 2.99 17.13 10.71
CA MET A 114 2.71 17.85 11.96
C MET A 114 3.86 17.69 12.97
N GLU A 115 4.20 18.79 13.66
CA GLU A 115 5.33 18.84 14.60
C GLU A 115 5.19 17.79 15.72
N GLU A 116 3.98 17.59 16.21
CA GLU A 116 3.67 16.62 17.28
C GLU A 116 3.94 15.17 16.88
N LEU A 117 4.05 14.88 15.57
CA LEU A 117 4.28 13.54 15.04
C LEU A 117 5.76 13.24 14.79
N GLN A 118 6.61 14.28 14.74
CA GLN A 118 8.04 14.13 14.47
C GLN A 118 8.76 13.21 15.48
N PRO A 119 8.49 13.28 16.80
CA PRO A 119 9.13 12.37 17.76
C PRO A 119 8.75 10.90 17.54
N LEU A 120 7.50 10.62 17.16
CA LEU A 120 7.03 9.26 16.87
C LEU A 120 7.70 8.69 15.62
N MET A 121 8.02 9.54 14.65
CA MET A 121 8.68 9.10 13.41
C MET A 121 10.08 8.54 13.63
N GLY A 122 10.80 8.98 14.66
CA GLY A 122 12.10 8.38 15.00
C GLY A 122 11.96 6.89 15.33
N GLN A 123 11.03 6.55 16.21
CA GLN A 123 10.76 5.17 16.62
C GLN A 123 10.21 4.33 15.46
N LEU A 124 9.25 4.88 14.70
CA LEU A 124 8.66 4.18 13.56
C LEU A 124 9.67 3.91 12.44
N LYS A 125 10.67 4.80 12.24
CA LYS A 125 11.76 4.58 11.28
C LYS A 125 12.57 3.33 11.64
N GLU A 126 12.86 3.13 12.92
CA GLU A 126 13.61 1.98 13.41
C GLU A 126 12.77 0.70 13.33
N GLU A 127 11.52 0.74 13.83
CA GLU A 127 10.62 -0.42 13.81
C GLU A 127 10.34 -0.91 12.38
N LEU A 128 10.12 0.02 11.44
CA LEU A 128 9.73 -0.30 10.07
C LEU A 128 10.93 -0.44 9.12
N ALA A 129 12.17 -0.26 9.60
CA ALA A 129 13.38 -0.37 8.79
C ALA A 129 13.46 -1.68 7.98
N PRO A 130 13.11 -2.87 8.51
CA PRO A 130 13.11 -4.11 7.72
C PRO A 130 12.14 -4.05 6.53
N LYS A 131 10.93 -3.51 6.73
CA LYS A 131 9.91 -3.40 5.68
C LYS A 131 10.23 -2.33 4.65
N VAL A 132 10.81 -1.21 5.10
CA VAL A 132 11.33 -0.16 4.19
C VAL A 132 12.46 -0.72 3.32
N LYS A 133 13.35 -1.53 3.90
CA LYS A 133 14.40 -2.22 3.14
C LYS A 133 13.79 -3.18 2.12
N GLU A 134 12.85 -4.03 2.55
CA GLU A 134 12.11 -4.95 1.66
C GLU A 134 11.49 -4.22 0.46
N TYR A 135 10.84 -3.08 0.70
CA TYR A 135 10.25 -2.25 -0.36
C TYR A 135 11.28 -1.71 -1.36
N LYS A 136 12.42 -1.21 -0.86
CA LYS A 136 13.51 -0.69 -1.70
C LYS A 136 14.18 -1.81 -2.50
N ASP A 137 14.35 -2.98 -1.88
CA ASP A 137 14.89 -4.18 -2.51
C ASP A 137 13.97 -4.66 -3.65
N LEU A 138 12.64 -4.61 -3.48
CA LEU A 138 11.68 -4.92 -4.56
C LEU A 138 11.82 -3.96 -5.76
N ILE A 139 12.04 -2.67 -5.52
CA ILE A 139 12.27 -1.70 -6.61
C ILE A 139 13.54 -2.04 -7.39
N LYS A 140 14.61 -2.43 -6.68
CA LYS A 140 15.87 -2.84 -7.30
C LYS A 140 15.70 -4.15 -8.07
N LEU A 141 15.08 -5.15 -7.46
CA LEU A 141 14.83 -6.45 -8.05
C LEU A 141 13.98 -6.34 -9.32
N LYS A 142 12.97 -5.45 -9.33
CA LYS A 142 12.17 -5.11 -10.53
C LYS A 142 13.04 -4.72 -11.71
N LYS A 143 14.04 -3.85 -11.48
CA LYS A 143 14.97 -3.36 -12.50
C LYS A 143 15.91 -4.48 -12.96
N GLU A 144 16.48 -5.24 -12.03
CA GLU A 144 17.40 -6.34 -12.32
C GLU A 144 16.72 -7.45 -13.15
N ILE A 145 15.53 -7.90 -12.74
CA ILE A 145 14.76 -8.92 -13.47
C ILE A 145 14.38 -8.42 -14.88
N THR A 146 13.94 -7.17 -14.99
CA THR A 146 13.58 -6.59 -16.29
C THR A 146 14.80 -6.56 -17.22
N ALA A 147 15.98 -6.23 -16.70
CA ALA A 147 17.22 -6.26 -17.48
C ALA A 147 17.56 -7.68 -17.96
N VAL A 148 17.43 -8.70 -17.10
CA VAL A 148 17.65 -10.11 -17.46
C VAL A 148 16.72 -10.56 -18.59
N ILE A 149 15.42 -10.24 -18.50
CA ILE A 149 14.45 -10.58 -19.54
C ILE A 149 14.81 -9.90 -20.87
N ASN A 150 15.21 -8.64 -20.82
CA ASN A 150 15.55 -7.86 -22.00
C ASN A 150 16.79 -8.39 -22.72
N THR A 151 17.85 -8.76 -21.98
CA THR A 151 19.12 -9.25 -22.53
C THR A 151 19.06 -10.67 -23.08
N CYS A 152 18.14 -11.51 -22.61
CA CYS A 152 17.95 -12.85 -23.14
C CYS A 152 17.49 -12.84 -24.61
N HIS A 153 17.84 -13.83 -25.43
CA HIS A 153 17.45 -13.84 -26.85
C HIS A 153 15.94 -14.05 -27.06
N ASN A 154 15.29 -14.86 -26.22
CA ASN A 154 13.85 -15.15 -26.29
C ASN A 154 13.28 -15.41 -24.88
N GLY A 155 11.95 -15.52 -24.78
CA GLY A 155 11.29 -15.71 -23.48
C GLY A 155 11.60 -17.07 -22.83
N TYR A 156 11.89 -18.12 -23.61
CA TYR A 156 12.30 -19.40 -23.02
C TYR A 156 13.66 -19.32 -22.31
N LYS A 157 14.65 -18.64 -22.92
CA LYS A 157 15.94 -18.39 -22.27
C LYS A 157 15.78 -17.49 -21.04
N ALA A 158 14.91 -16.48 -21.11
CA ALA A 158 14.59 -15.63 -19.96
C ALA A 158 13.96 -16.44 -18.82
N TYR A 159 12.98 -17.30 -19.10
CA TYR A 159 12.34 -18.17 -18.12
C TYR A 159 13.36 -19.05 -17.39
N LYS A 160 14.21 -19.77 -18.13
CA LYS A 160 15.28 -20.59 -17.55
C LYS A 160 16.21 -19.76 -16.68
N ARG A 161 16.64 -18.61 -17.19
CA ARG A 161 17.55 -17.72 -16.47
C ARG A 161 16.92 -17.21 -15.16
N LEU A 162 15.62 -16.93 -15.15
CA LEU A 162 14.93 -16.49 -13.94
C LEU A 162 14.79 -17.61 -12.90
N LEU A 163 14.50 -18.85 -13.33
CA LEU A 163 14.54 -20.02 -12.43
C LEU A 163 15.93 -20.25 -11.83
N GLU A 164 17.00 -20.10 -12.63
CA GLU A 164 18.39 -20.20 -12.16
C GLU A 164 18.72 -19.16 -11.09
N LEU A 165 18.08 -17.98 -11.15
CA LEU A 165 18.22 -16.91 -10.17
C LEU A 165 17.33 -17.12 -8.94
N GLY A 166 16.60 -18.24 -8.86
CA GLY A 166 15.72 -18.56 -7.73
C GLY A 166 14.40 -17.80 -7.73
N VAL A 167 14.02 -17.18 -8.85
CA VAL A 167 12.70 -16.56 -8.98
C VAL A 167 11.64 -17.66 -9.05
N ASP A 168 10.68 -17.61 -8.14
CA ASP A 168 9.56 -18.56 -8.14
C ASP A 168 8.57 -18.24 -9.27
N LEU A 169 8.57 -19.12 -10.27
CA LEU A 169 7.69 -19.08 -11.44
C LEU A 169 6.67 -20.24 -11.44
N SER A 170 6.45 -20.91 -10.30
CA SER A 170 5.54 -22.07 -10.19
C SER A 170 4.11 -21.77 -10.66
N GLU A 171 3.61 -20.57 -10.37
CA GLU A 171 2.29 -20.09 -10.81
C GLU A 171 2.28 -19.53 -12.23
N PHE A 172 3.46 -19.35 -12.84
CA PHE A 172 3.57 -18.96 -14.23
C PHE A 172 3.24 -20.17 -15.10
N LYS A 173 2.05 -20.19 -15.70
CA LYS A 173 1.56 -21.29 -16.53
C LYS A 173 2.51 -21.54 -17.71
N THR A 174 3.45 -22.46 -17.52
CA THR A 174 4.40 -22.93 -18.53
C THR A 174 4.43 -24.44 -18.56
N THR A 175 4.01 -24.99 -19.70
CA THR A 175 4.18 -26.41 -20.02
C THR A 175 5.65 -26.68 -20.33
N SER A 176 6.46 -27.02 -19.31
CA SER A 176 7.50 -28.08 -19.29
C SER A 176 8.64 -27.78 -18.30
N SER A 177 8.98 -28.78 -17.50
CA SER A 177 10.06 -28.83 -16.50
C SER A 177 11.44 -29.10 -17.10
N ASN A 178 12.50 -28.51 -16.50
CA ASN A 178 13.74 -29.18 -16.03
C ASN A 178 14.86 -28.15 -15.73
N LEU A 179 15.46 -28.25 -14.53
CA LEU A 179 16.58 -27.50 -13.94
C LEU A 179 17.95 -28.12 -14.33
N PRO A 180 19.13 -27.41 -14.33
CA PRO A 180 19.86 -27.07 -13.08
C PRO A 180 20.82 -25.84 -13.06
N ALA A 181 21.37 -25.61 -11.84
CA ALA A 181 22.59 -24.91 -11.39
C ALA A 181 22.55 -23.41 -10.98
N VAL A 182 23.06 -23.17 -9.76
CA VAL A 182 22.92 -21.96 -8.90
C VAL A 182 23.95 -20.87 -9.24
N VAL A 183 23.49 -19.63 -9.41
CA VAL A 183 24.32 -18.42 -9.39
C VAL A 183 23.68 -17.36 -8.49
N ALA A 184 24.48 -16.74 -7.62
CA ALA A 184 24.01 -15.84 -6.57
C ALA A 184 23.46 -14.51 -7.12
N LEU A 185 22.24 -14.16 -6.72
CA LEU A 185 21.71 -12.79 -6.80
C LEU A 185 22.24 -11.95 -5.63
N SER A 186 22.32 -10.63 -5.84
CA SER A 186 22.72 -9.68 -4.80
C SER A 186 21.68 -9.50 -3.68
N VAL A 187 20.46 -10.01 -3.88
CA VAL A 187 19.32 -9.95 -2.95
C VAL A 187 18.62 -11.30 -2.96
N ASN A 188 18.16 -11.78 -1.79
CA ASN A 188 17.50 -13.07 -1.65
C ASN A 188 16.10 -13.06 -2.34
N PRO A 189 15.82 -13.98 -3.28
CA PRO A 189 14.51 -14.11 -3.94
C PRO A 189 13.32 -14.32 -3.00
N CYS A 190 13.53 -14.84 -1.79
CA CYS A 190 12.46 -15.11 -0.82
C CYS A 190 11.57 -13.88 -0.53
N VAL A 191 12.10 -12.67 -0.73
CA VAL A 191 11.38 -11.40 -0.57
C VAL A 191 10.16 -11.31 -1.49
N LEU A 192 10.17 -12.00 -2.64
CA LEU A 192 9.02 -12.08 -3.53
C LEU A 192 7.84 -12.87 -2.94
N ASN A 193 8.15 -13.84 -2.06
CA ASN A 193 7.17 -14.77 -1.49
C ASN A 193 6.75 -14.37 -0.06
N GLY A 194 7.57 -13.56 0.62
CA GLY A 194 7.26 -13.03 1.94
C GLY A 194 7.53 -13.95 3.12
N ASP A 195 8.13 -15.13 2.87
CA ASP A 195 8.54 -16.12 3.88
C ASP A 195 10.03 -16.00 4.23
N CYS A 196 10.46 -14.76 4.45
CA CYS A 196 11.73 -14.44 5.10
C CYS A 196 11.55 -13.26 6.06
#